data_AF-A0A9E2BXG7-F1
#
_entry.id   AF-A0A9E2BXG7-F1
#
_cell.length_a   1.000
_cell.length_b   1.000
_cell.length_c   1.000
_cell.angle_alpha   90.00
_cell.angle_beta   90.00
_cell.angle_gamma   90.00
#
_symmetry.space_group_name_H-M   'P 1'
#
loop_
_entity.id
_entity.type
_entity.pdbx_description
1 polymer ?
#
loop_
_entity_poly.entity_id
_entity_poly.type
_entity_poly.pdbx_seq_one_letter_code
_entity_poly.pdbx_strand_id
1 'polypeptide(L)'
;MGKCKLCNRSGIFLSITSNGLCKKCDPVFYLDFKQRARIINESMNLVEDSKKLETRINRCQDIVEHANSLLEYEKRGIPTIQPLPSELIDIYENKPDELIKETLQIDWEKTVQKVNVPSTAKVKINHLSKLLLRIGDLKNEVNNPSYLIELEDTINSKIRAIQFDELMDEAKKAEFKGQYKKAIDKYYDVLYFLKNEEIDDAKQSNQIKEIESKIKELDEKIK
;
A
#
# COMPACT_ATOMS: atom_id res chain seq x y z
N MET A 1 46.54 18.35 21.04
CA MET A 1 46.65 19.24 19.86
C MET A 1 45.31 19.23 19.16
N GLY A 2 44.70 20.39 18.89
CA GLY A 2 43.38 20.43 18.25
C GLY A 2 43.45 19.84 16.84
N LYS A 3 42.47 18.99 16.48
CA LYS A 3 42.27 18.48 15.12
C LYS A 3 40.83 18.77 14.71
N CYS A 4 40.65 19.42 13.56
CA CYS A 4 39.33 19.69 13.01
C CYS A 4 38.69 18.38 12.51
N LYS A 5 37.49 18.04 12.99
CA LYS A 5 36.77 16.82 12.60
C LYS A 5 36.31 16.82 11.13
N LEU A 6 36.14 17.99 10.53
CA LEU A 6 35.69 18.12 9.14
C LEU A 6 36.84 18.13 8.12
N CYS A 7 37.83 19.02 8.28
CA CYS A 7 38.92 19.15 7.30
C CYS A 7 40.22 18.43 7.70
N ASN A 8 40.22 17.71 8.83
CA ASN A 8 41.37 16.95 9.36
C ASN A 8 42.65 17.76 9.66
N ARG A 9 42.64 19.09 9.47
CA ARG A 9 43.76 19.96 9.83
C ARG A 9 44.06 19.85 11.32
N SER A 10 45.34 19.84 11.66
CA SER A 10 45.85 19.83 13.03
C SER A 10 47.01 20.81 13.18
N GLY A 11 47.29 21.28 14.39
CA GLY A 11 48.34 22.25 14.64
C GLY A 11 48.39 22.70 16.09
N ILE A 12 49.56 23.14 16.59
CA ILE A 12 49.73 23.64 17.96
C ILE A 12 48.91 24.93 18.15
N PHE A 13 48.80 25.73 17.10
CA PHE A 13 48.03 26.99 17.07
C PHE A 13 46.62 26.85 16.51
N LEU A 14 46.17 25.62 16.19
CA LEU A 14 44.83 25.41 15.65
C LEU A 14 43.81 25.40 16.79
N SER A 15 43.05 26.49 16.90
CA SER A 15 41.87 26.55 17.77
C SER A 15 40.69 25.80 17.14
N ILE A 16 40.03 24.96 17.93
CA ILE A 16 38.79 24.26 17.57
C ILE A 16 37.60 24.81 18.37
N THR A 17 36.41 24.78 17.80
CA THR A 17 35.14 25.16 18.44
C THR A 17 34.64 24.02 19.34
N SER A 18 33.55 24.26 20.09
CA SER A 18 32.86 23.23 20.87
C SER A 18 32.39 22.05 20.03
N ASN A 19 32.14 22.28 18.73
CA ASN A 19 31.77 21.23 17.76
C ASN A 19 32.98 20.43 17.25
N GLY A 20 34.20 20.79 17.68
CA GLY A 20 35.45 20.17 17.20
C GLY A 20 35.87 20.64 15.80
N LEU A 21 35.46 21.84 15.38
CA LEU A 21 35.71 22.40 14.06
C LEU A 21 36.66 23.60 14.10
N CYS A 22 37.42 23.85 13.03
CA CYS A 22 38.23 25.07 12.94
C CYS A 22 37.36 26.28 12.52
N LYS A 23 37.85 27.50 12.76
CA LYS A 23 37.12 28.76 12.45
C LYS A 23 36.65 28.90 10.99
N LYS A 24 37.24 28.16 10.05
CA LYS A 24 36.81 28.13 8.64
C LYS A 24 35.70 27.12 8.37
N CYS A 25 35.72 25.98 9.05
CA CYS A 25 34.75 24.90 8.85
C CYS A 25 33.46 25.13 9.65
N ASP A 26 33.57 25.75 10.83
CA ASP A 26 32.44 25.90 11.76
C ASP A 26 31.27 26.72 11.15
N PRO A 27 31.48 27.86 10.46
CA PRO A 27 30.36 28.60 9.86
C PRO A 27 29.69 27.85 8.72
N VAL A 28 30.47 27.11 7.91
CA VAL A 28 29.94 26.30 6.79
C VAL A 28 29.07 25.18 7.32
N PHE A 29 29.58 24.44 8.32
CA PHE A 29 28.81 23.42 9.03
C PHE A 29 27.54 24.01 9.63
N TYR A 30 27.63 25.11 10.36
CA TYR A 30 26.48 25.67 11.08
C TYR A 30 25.34 26.09 10.15
N LEU A 31 25.66 26.67 8.98
CA LEU A 31 24.64 27.06 8.00
C LEU A 31 23.92 25.84 7.41
N ASP A 32 24.66 24.83 6.98
CA ASP A 32 24.10 23.59 6.41
C ASP A 32 23.30 22.82 7.49
N PHE A 33 23.89 22.63 8.67
CA PHE A 33 23.24 22.01 9.82
C PHE A 33 21.92 22.67 10.16
N LYS A 34 21.90 24.01 10.32
CA LYS A 34 20.70 24.74 10.73
C LYS A 34 19.58 24.61 9.70
N GLN A 35 19.92 24.68 8.41
CA GLN A 35 18.92 24.55 7.33
C GLN A 35 18.31 23.15 7.33
N ARG A 36 19.14 22.11 7.36
CA ARG A 36 18.69 20.71 7.34
C ARG A 36 17.90 20.35 8.60
N ALA A 37 18.40 20.74 9.77
CA ALA A 37 17.70 20.52 11.03
C ALA A 37 16.30 21.16 11.04
N ARG A 38 16.16 22.37 10.48
CA ARG A 38 14.86 23.01 10.33
C ARG A 38 13.93 22.17 9.44
N ILE A 39 14.40 21.76 8.25
CA ILE A 39 13.57 21.00 7.31
C ILE A 39 13.15 19.65 7.91
N ILE A 40 14.07 18.94 8.58
CA ILE A 40 13.75 17.68 9.25
C ILE A 40 12.65 17.89 10.29
N ASN A 41 12.77 18.88 11.17
CA ASN A 41 11.75 19.14 12.20
C ASN A 41 10.39 19.53 11.60
N GLU A 42 10.38 20.38 10.58
CA GLU A 42 9.15 20.75 9.86
C GLU A 42 8.51 19.53 9.19
N SER A 43 9.32 18.67 8.58
CA SER A 43 8.84 17.44 7.94
C SER A 43 8.31 16.43 8.94
N MET A 44 8.96 16.24 10.10
CA MET A 44 8.49 15.35 11.16
C MET A 44 7.08 15.76 11.62
N ASN A 45 6.86 17.05 11.90
CA ASN A 45 5.54 17.56 12.27
C ASN A 45 4.50 17.27 11.18
N LEU A 46 4.86 17.43 9.89
CA LEU A 46 3.94 17.17 8.79
C LEU A 46 3.64 15.68 8.57
N VAL A 47 4.57 14.78 8.91
CA VAL A 47 4.29 13.33 8.90
C VAL A 47 3.23 12.99 9.95
N GLU A 48 3.22 13.66 11.09
CA GLU A 48 2.25 13.43 12.17
C GLU A 48 0.89 14.09 11.90
N ASP A 49 0.90 15.37 11.49
CA ASP A 49 -0.32 16.20 11.47
C ASP A 49 -1.08 16.15 10.13
N SER A 50 -0.41 15.79 9.03
CA SER A 50 -1.04 15.84 7.70
C SER A 50 -2.09 14.73 7.55
N LYS A 51 -3.26 15.11 7.01
CA LYS A 51 -4.32 14.15 6.62
C LYS A 51 -4.08 13.52 5.25
N LYS A 52 -3.14 14.06 4.47
CA LYS A 52 -2.86 13.60 3.10
C LYS A 52 -1.70 12.61 3.13
N LEU A 53 -1.97 11.36 2.76
CA LEU A 53 -0.97 10.28 2.74
C LEU A 53 0.26 10.64 1.90
N GLU A 54 0.06 11.11 0.67
CA GLU A 54 1.13 11.54 -0.24
C GLU A 54 2.06 12.57 0.42
N THR A 55 1.49 13.55 1.12
CA THR A 55 2.28 14.53 1.86
C THR A 55 3.11 13.86 2.96
N ARG A 56 2.56 12.90 3.70
CA ARG A 56 3.31 12.21 4.75
C ARG A 56 4.46 11.39 4.17
N ILE A 57 4.23 10.67 3.07
CA ILE A 57 5.25 9.88 2.36
C ILE A 57 6.39 10.78 1.87
N ASN A 58 6.08 11.86 1.16
CA ASN A 58 7.08 12.79 0.65
C ASN A 58 7.90 13.41 1.79
N ARG A 59 7.28 13.65 2.94
CA ARG A 59 7.98 14.17 4.13
C ARG A 59 8.89 13.13 4.78
N CYS A 60 8.55 11.84 4.77
CA CYS A 60 9.48 10.78 5.16
C CYS A 60 10.73 10.79 4.26
N GLN A 61 10.54 10.93 2.94
CA GLN A 61 11.66 11.00 1.99
C GLN A 61 12.54 12.24 2.24
N ASP A 62 11.95 13.42 2.44
CA ASP A 62 12.67 14.65 2.80
C ASP A 62 13.51 14.47 4.08
N ILE A 63 12.95 13.79 5.11
CA ILE A 63 13.68 13.50 6.36
C ILE A 63 14.89 12.63 6.07
N VAL A 64 14.72 11.53 5.34
CA VAL A 64 15.79 10.59 5.01
C VAL A 64 16.89 11.27 4.18
N GLU A 65 16.53 12.12 3.20
CA GLU A 65 17.50 12.86 2.38
C GLU A 65 18.36 13.81 3.24
N HIS A 66 17.71 14.62 4.07
CA HIS A 66 18.43 15.57 4.92
C HIS A 66 19.20 14.88 6.06
N ALA A 67 18.67 13.80 6.63
CA ALA A 67 19.37 13.00 7.63
C ALA A 67 20.62 12.34 7.03
N ASN A 68 20.54 11.76 5.83
CA ASN A 68 21.72 11.21 5.13
C ASN A 68 22.82 12.25 4.91
N SER A 69 22.45 13.50 4.64
CA SER A 69 23.42 14.58 4.52
C SER A 69 24.09 14.94 5.85
N LEU A 70 23.35 14.86 6.97
CA LEU A 70 23.89 15.09 8.31
C LEU A 70 24.66 13.88 8.87
N LEU A 71 24.43 12.68 8.34
CA LEU A 71 25.08 11.45 8.77
C LEU A 71 26.60 11.50 8.63
N GLU A 72 27.13 12.23 7.66
CA GLU A 72 28.59 12.42 7.53
C GLU A 72 29.17 13.14 8.76
N TYR A 73 28.46 14.12 9.30
CA TYR A 73 28.88 14.85 10.50
C TYR A 73 28.84 13.95 11.73
N GLU A 74 27.78 13.15 11.87
CA GLU A 74 27.65 12.16 12.93
C GLU A 74 28.81 11.16 12.91
N LYS A 75 29.12 10.57 11.73
CA LYS A 75 30.24 9.63 11.54
C LYS A 75 31.60 10.22 11.88
N ARG A 76 31.75 11.53 11.75
CA ARG A 76 32.97 12.29 12.13
C ARG A 76 32.96 12.71 13.61
N GLY A 77 31.94 12.34 14.37
CA GLY A 77 31.74 12.70 15.77
C GLY A 77 31.45 14.19 15.98
N ILE A 78 30.93 14.88 14.96
CA ILE A 78 30.46 16.26 15.06
C ILE A 78 29.03 16.20 15.59
N PRO A 79 28.67 16.94 16.66
CA PRO A 79 27.30 16.95 17.18
C PRO A 79 26.29 17.42 16.12
N THR A 80 25.17 16.70 16.00
CA THR A 80 24.08 17.01 15.06
C THR A 80 22.74 17.17 15.82
N ILE A 81 21.63 16.71 15.23
CA ILE A 81 20.28 16.79 15.78
C ILE A 81 19.98 15.60 16.73
N GLN A 82 18.82 15.67 17.38
CA GLN A 82 18.23 14.59 18.16
C GLN A 82 16.78 14.38 17.68
N PRO A 83 16.34 13.15 17.35
CA PRO A 83 17.12 11.90 17.26
C PRO A 83 18.32 11.99 16.31
N LEU A 84 19.29 11.08 16.43
CA LEU A 84 20.49 11.11 15.58
C LEU A 84 20.12 10.88 14.10
N PRO A 85 20.90 11.42 13.14
CA PRO A 85 20.66 11.18 11.72
C PRO A 85 20.55 9.69 11.34
N SER A 86 21.42 8.84 11.88
CA SER A 86 21.33 7.37 11.70
C SER A 86 19.98 6.81 12.18
N GLU A 87 19.55 7.18 13.39
CA GLU A 87 18.26 6.76 13.96
C GLU A 87 17.08 7.25 13.12
N LEU A 88 17.13 8.51 12.63
CA LEU A 88 16.09 9.06 11.77
C LEU A 88 15.98 8.31 10.44
N ILE A 89 17.11 7.92 9.84
CA ILE A 89 17.11 7.10 8.62
C ILE A 89 16.42 5.77 8.91
N ASP A 90 16.83 5.07 9.96
CA ASP A 90 16.25 3.78 10.32
C ASP A 90 14.73 3.87 10.59
N ILE A 91 14.27 4.94 11.25
CA ILE A 91 12.86 5.18 11.55
C ILE A 91 12.05 5.49 10.27
N TYR A 92 12.57 6.37 9.41
CA TYR A 92 11.79 6.93 8.31
C TYR A 92 11.97 6.22 6.96
N GLU A 93 12.97 5.36 6.81
CA GLU A 93 13.21 4.59 5.58
C GLU A 93 12.05 3.62 5.27
N ASN A 94 11.50 2.97 6.29
CA ASN A 94 10.38 2.02 6.15
C ASN A 94 9.03 2.62 6.56
N LYS A 95 9.00 3.86 7.05
CA LYS A 95 7.76 4.52 7.49
C LYS A 95 6.71 4.64 6.38
N PRO A 96 7.05 4.96 5.11
CA PRO A 96 6.06 4.99 4.03
C PRO A 96 5.22 3.72 3.92
N ASP A 97 5.84 2.54 3.97
CA ASP A 97 5.14 1.26 3.89
C ASP A 97 4.14 1.09 5.04
N GLU A 98 4.49 1.48 6.27
CA GLU A 98 3.58 1.49 7.42
C GLU A 98 2.38 2.40 7.20
N LEU A 99 2.63 3.64 6.74
CA LEU A 99 1.57 4.63 6.49
C LEU A 99 0.59 4.17 5.40
N ILE A 100 1.12 3.54 4.35
CA ILE A 100 0.34 2.96 3.26
C ILE A 100 -0.53 1.82 3.80
N LYS A 101 0.06 0.90 4.58
CA LYS A 101 -0.65 -0.22 5.20
C LYS A 101 -1.80 0.24 6.10
N GLU A 102 -1.54 1.19 7.00
CA GLU A 102 -2.58 1.76 7.88
C GLU A 102 -3.72 2.40 7.08
N THR A 103 -3.39 3.18 6.05
CA THR A 103 -4.38 3.85 5.21
C THR A 103 -5.25 2.83 4.45
N LEU A 104 -4.62 1.82 3.85
CA LEU A 104 -5.33 0.79 3.09
C LEU A 104 -6.18 -0.10 3.98
N GLN A 105 -5.77 -0.36 5.22
CA GLN A 105 -6.60 -1.08 6.18
C GLN A 105 -7.90 -0.30 6.48
N ILE A 106 -7.81 1.01 6.72
CA ILE A 106 -8.98 1.86 6.94
C ILE A 106 -9.89 1.89 5.70
N ASP A 107 -9.31 2.00 4.51
CA ASP A 107 -10.08 2.00 3.26
C ASP A 107 -10.75 0.65 2.98
N TRP A 108 -10.05 -0.44 3.30
CA TRP A 108 -10.60 -1.79 3.23
C TRP A 108 -11.81 -1.96 4.13
N GLU A 109 -11.70 -1.58 5.41
CA GLU A 109 -12.80 -1.67 6.37
C GLU A 109 -14.02 -0.88 5.90
N LYS A 110 -13.82 0.36 5.44
CA LYS A 110 -14.89 1.20 4.86
C LYS A 110 -15.50 0.57 3.61
N THR A 111 -14.68 -0.07 2.78
CA THR A 111 -15.15 -0.73 1.55
C THR A 111 -15.98 -1.96 1.88
N VAL A 112 -15.52 -2.80 2.82
CA VAL A 112 -16.27 -3.98 3.30
C VAL A 112 -17.61 -3.56 3.89
N GLN A 113 -17.65 -2.49 4.70
CA GLN A 113 -18.92 -1.96 5.23
C GLN A 113 -19.89 -1.61 4.10
N LYS A 114 -19.43 -0.93 3.03
CA LYS A 114 -20.27 -0.57 1.87
C LYS A 114 -20.73 -1.79 1.08
N VAL A 115 -19.88 -2.80 0.92
CA VAL A 115 -20.20 -4.05 0.22
C VAL A 115 -21.24 -4.89 0.95
N ASN A 116 -21.27 -4.81 2.29
CA ASN A 116 -22.22 -5.54 3.13
C ASN A 116 -23.61 -4.90 3.17
N VAL A 117 -23.76 -3.64 2.72
CA VAL A 117 -25.08 -3.00 2.62
C VAL A 117 -25.89 -3.65 1.47
N PRO A 118 -27.18 -3.95 1.68
CA PRO A 118 -28.06 -4.44 0.60
C PRO A 118 -28.04 -3.49 -0.60
N SER A 119 -27.44 -3.95 -1.70
CA SER A 119 -27.23 -3.20 -2.93
C SER A 119 -26.91 -4.18 -4.06
N THR A 120 -27.00 -3.71 -5.31
CA THR A 120 -26.73 -4.54 -6.50
C THR A 120 -25.27 -4.98 -6.57
N ALA A 121 -24.98 -6.16 -7.13
CA ALA A 121 -23.62 -6.65 -7.38
C ALA A 121 -22.72 -5.60 -8.05
N LYS A 122 -23.24 -4.88 -9.05
CA LYS A 122 -22.53 -3.78 -9.75
C LYS A 122 -22.01 -2.69 -8.80
N VAL A 123 -22.82 -2.29 -7.81
CA VAL A 123 -22.43 -1.27 -6.83
C VAL A 123 -21.34 -1.80 -5.90
N LYS A 124 -21.48 -3.05 -5.43
CA LYS A 124 -20.47 -3.70 -4.58
C LYS A 124 -19.13 -3.84 -5.30
N ILE A 125 -19.14 -4.33 -6.53
CA ILE A 125 -17.94 -4.47 -7.38
C ILE A 125 -17.29 -3.09 -7.59
N ASN A 126 -18.07 -2.06 -7.91
CA ASN A 126 -17.52 -0.70 -8.09
C ASN A 126 -16.81 -0.17 -6.83
N HIS A 127 -17.30 -0.49 -5.63
CA HIS A 127 -16.59 -0.14 -4.40
C HIS A 127 -15.24 -0.85 -4.27
N LEU A 128 -15.19 -2.14 -4.58
CA LEU A 128 -13.96 -2.94 -4.56
C LEU A 128 -12.97 -2.51 -5.67
N SER A 129 -13.45 -2.27 -6.89
CA SER A 129 -12.61 -1.80 -8.01
C SER A 129 -11.96 -0.45 -7.73
N LYS A 130 -12.66 0.46 -7.04
CA LYS A 130 -12.08 1.74 -6.61
C LYS A 130 -10.91 1.54 -5.64
N LEU A 131 -11.01 0.55 -4.76
CA LEU A 131 -9.91 0.21 -3.85
C LEU A 131 -8.74 -0.41 -4.62
N LEU A 132 -8.99 -1.29 -5.60
CA LEU A 132 -7.94 -1.82 -6.48
C LEU A 132 -7.18 -0.72 -7.23
N LEU A 133 -7.90 0.26 -7.80
CA LEU A 133 -7.25 1.39 -8.47
C LEU A 133 -6.31 2.13 -7.53
N ARG A 134 -6.77 2.40 -6.30
CA ARG A 134 -5.95 3.05 -5.26
C ARG A 134 -4.73 2.22 -4.87
N ILE A 135 -4.86 0.90 -4.76
CA ILE A 135 -3.70 0.03 -4.50
C ILE A 135 -2.71 0.09 -5.66
N GLY A 136 -3.21 0.08 -6.90
CA GLY A 136 -2.40 0.26 -8.10
C GLY A 136 -1.56 1.55 -8.08
N ASP A 137 -2.16 2.67 -7.66
CA ASP A 137 -1.46 3.95 -7.54
C ASP A 137 -0.33 3.89 -6.48
N LEU A 138 -0.55 3.17 -5.38
CA LEU A 138 0.38 3.09 -4.25
C LEU A 138 1.52 2.07 -4.44
N LYS A 139 1.43 1.19 -5.43
CA LYS A 139 2.47 0.18 -5.70
C LYS A 139 3.84 0.77 -6.04
N ASN A 140 3.87 1.97 -6.60
CA ASN A 140 5.12 2.65 -6.97
C ASN A 140 5.78 3.37 -5.78
N GLU A 141 5.05 3.49 -4.66
CA GLU A 141 5.48 4.24 -3.47
C GLU A 141 5.99 3.32 -2.34
N VAL A 142 5.83 2.00 -2.48
CA VAL A 142 6.25 1.01 -1.48
C VAL A 142 7.60 0.38 -1.80
N ASN A 143 8.39 0.14 -0.75
CA ASN A 143 9.62 -0.64 -0.88
C ASN A 143 9.30 -2.13 -1.00
N ASN A 144 8.32 -2.62 -0.25
CA ASN A 144 7.88 -4.02 -0.28
C ASN A 144 6.40 -4.17 -0.67
N PRO A 145 6.08 -4.58 -1.90
CA PRO A 145 4.71 -4.68 -2.39
C PRO A 145 3.95 -5.94 -1.93
N SER A 146 4.58 -6.86 -1.17
CA SER A 146 3.96 -8.14 -0.79
C SER A 146 2.57 -8.01 -0.15
N TYR A 147 2.42 -7.11 0.83
CA TYR A 147 1.13 -6.84 1.46
C TYR A 147 0.08 -6.30 0.47
N LEU A 148 0.50 -5.49 -0.50
CA LEU A 148 -0.43 -4.96 -1.53
C LEU A 148 -0.93 -6.08 -2.43
N ILE A 149 -0.06 -7.01 -2.81
CA ILE A 149 -0.40 -8.17 -3.64
C ILE A 149 -1.43 -9.05 -2.91
N GLU A 150 -1.19 -9.37 -1.64
CA GLU A 150 -2.13 -10.17 -0.83
C GLU A 150 -3.51 -9.50 -0.69
N LEU A 151 -3.53 -8.18 -0.53
CA LEU A 151 -4.77 -7.40 -0.44
C LEU A 151 -5.51 -7.37 -1.79
N GLU A 152 -4.80 -7.21 -2.91
CA GLU A 152 -5.38 -7.29 -4.25
C GLU A 152 -6.01 -8.65 -4.53
N ASP A 153 -5.30 -9.73 -4.22
CA ASP A 153 -5.81 -11.10 -4.40
C ASP A 153 -7.08 -11.33 -3.58
N THR A 154 -7.11 -10.79 -2.35
CA THR A 154 -8.29 -10.83 -1.49
C THR A 154 -9.46 -10.05 -2.10
N ILE A 155 -9.22 -8.85 -2.64
CA ILE A 155 -10.26 -8.03 -3.27
C ILE A 155 -10.77 -8.69 -4.55
N ASN A 156 -9.88 -9.19 -5.40
CA ASN A 156 -10.24 -9.90 -6.64
C ASN A 156 -11.08 -11.14 -6.33
N SER A 157 -10.70 -11.91 -5.32
CA SER A 157 -11.48 -13.07 -4.86
C SER A 157 -12.89 -12.68 -4.41
N LYS A 158 -13.05 -11.55 -3.70
CA LYS A 158 -14.38 -11.02 -3.34
C LYS A 158 -15.19 -10.55 -4.54
N ILE A 159 -14.56 -9.88 -5.51
CA ILE A 159 -15.24 -9.45 -6.74
C ILE A 159 -15.79 -10.69 -7.47
N ARG A 160 -14.95 -11.72 -7.65
CA ARG A 160 -15.34 -12.98 -8.29
C ARG A 160 -16.51 -13.64 -7.58
N ALA A 161 -16.46 -13.74 -6.25
CA ALA A 161 -17.56 -14.31 -5.45
C ALA A 161 -18.89 -13.55 -5.68
N ILE A 162 -18.86 -12.21 -5.70
CA ILE A 162 -20.05 -11.39 -5.96
C ILE A 162 -20.59 -11.60 -7.39
N GLN A 163 -19.70 -11.73 -8.39
CA GLN A 163 -20.10 -11.99 -9.77
C GLN A 163 -20.73 -13.38 -9.92
N PHE A 164 -20.13 -14.39 -9.29
CA PHE A 164 -20.64 -15.74 -9.25
C PHE A 164 -22.04 -15.79 -8.62
N ASP A 165 -22.21 -15.16 -7.46
CA ASP A 165 -23.50 -15.13 -6.73
C ASP A 165 -24.60 -14.47 -7.58
N GLU A 166 -24.31 -13.36 -8.26
CA GLU A 166 -25.28 -12.69 -9.14
C GLU A 166 -25.70 -13.58 -10.32
N LEU A 167 -24.74 -14.23 -11.01
CA LEU A 167 -25.03 -15.13 -12.12
C LEU A 167 -25.87 -16.33 -11.66
N MET A 168 -25.53 -16.90 -10.50
CA MET A 168 -26.28 -18.01 -9.90
C MET A 168 -27.70 -17.60 -9.50
N ASP A 169 -27.88 -16.41 -8.92
CA ASP A 169 -29.19 -15.89 -8.56
C ASP A 169 -30.06 -15.64 -9.80
N GLU A 170 -29.49 -15.14 -10.90
CA GLU A 170 -30.20 -15.01 -12.17
C GLU A 170 -30.68 -16.36 -12.71
N ALA A 171 -29.83 -17.39 -12.69
CA ALA A 171 -30.16 -18.73 -13.12
C ALA A 171 -31.28 -19.35 -12.27
N LYS A 172 -31.12 -19.33 -10.93
CA LYS A 172 -32.11 -19.84 -9.98
C LYS A 172 -33.44 -19.11 -10.08
N LYS A 173 -33.43 -17.80 -10.31
CA LYS A 173 -34.65 -17.00 -10.50
C LYS A 173 -35.39 -17.37 -11.77
N ALA A 174 -34.69 -17.69 -12.86
CA ALA A 174 -35.31 -18.20 -14.08
C ALA A 174 -35.90 -19.60 -13.87
N GLU A 175 -35.16 -20.48 -13.18
CA GLU A 175 -35.62 -21.84 -12.81
C GLU A 175 -36.89 -21.78 -11.96
N PHE A 176 -36.90 -20.95 -10.91
CA PHE A 176 -38.05 -20.77 -10.01
C PHE A 176 -39.30 -20.28 -10.74
N LYS A 177 -39.14 -19.46 -11.77
CA LYS A 177 -40.24 -18.96 -12.62
C LYS A 177 -40.74 -20.00 -13.64
N GLY A 178 -40.18 -21.21 -13.64
CA GLY A 178 -40.47 -22.25 -14.64
C GLY A 178 -39.90 -21.94 -16.04
N GLN A 179 -39.00 -20.96 -16.15
CA GLN A 179 -38.40 -20.53 -17.42
C GLN A 179 -37.18 -21.40 -17.75
N TYR A 180 -37.36 -22.72 -17.89
CA TYR A 180 -36.25 -23.68 -17.92
C TYR A 180 -35.22 -23.43 -19.02
N LYS A 181 -35.64 -23.10 -20.26
CA LYS A 181 -34.69 -22.74 -21.34
C LYS A 181 -33.78 -21.58 -20.94
N LYS A 182 -34.36 -20.52 -20.38
CA LYS A 182 -33.62 -19.35 -19.90
C LYS A 182 -32.74 -19.68 -18.69
N ALA A 183 -33.19 -20.56 -17.81
CA ALA A 183 -32.39 -21.01 -16.67
C ALA A 183 -31.14 -21.76 -17.13
N ILE A 184 -31.27 -22.64 -18.14
CA ILE A 184 -30.15 -23.36 -18.76
C ILE A 184 -29.15 -22.38 -19.38
N ASP A 185 -29.61 -21.42 -20.19
CA ASP A 185 -28.75 -20.37 -20.76
C ASP A 185 -27.96 -19.66 -19.66
N LYS A 186 -28.62 -19.34 -18.55
CA LYS A 186 -27.98 -18.68 -17.40
C LYS A 186 -27.00 -19.56 -16.63
N TYR A 187 -27.27 -20.87 -16.50
CA TYR A 187 -26.28 -21.79 -15.94
C TYR A 187 -25.06 -21.97 -16.86
N TYR A 188 -25.22 -21.86 -18.18
CA TYR A 188 -24.08 -21.80 -19.10
C TYR A 188 -23.26 -20.51 -18.92
N ASP A 189 -23.89 -19.36 -18.65
CA ASP A 189 -23.16 -18.13 -18.30
C ASP A 189 -22.28 -18.35 -17.05
N VAL A 190 -22.79 -19.05 -16.03
CA VAL A 190 -22.01 -19.40 -14.83
C VAL A 190 -20.85 -20.35 -15.16
N LEU A 191 -21.07 -21.38 -15.98
CA LEU A 191 -19.99 -22.29 -16.39
C LEU A 191 -18.91 -21.57 -17.20
N TYR A 192 -19.32 -20.68 -18.10
CA TYR A 192 -18.39 -19.85 -18.86
C TYR A 192 -17.58 -18.98 -17.91
N PHE A 193 -18.21 -18.37 -16.91
CA PHE A 193 -17.52 -17.60 -15.89
C PHE A 193 -16.45 -18.45 -15.19
N LEU A 194 -16.80 -19.61 -14.63
CA LEU A 194 -15.84 -20.48 -13.92
C LEU A 194 -14.68 -20.95 -14.83
N LYS A 195 -14.96 -21.41 -16.05
CA LYS A 195 -13.95 -21.99 -16.96
C LYS A 195 -13.00 -20.96 -17.58
N ASN A 196 -13.33 -19.67 -17.52
CA ASN A 196 -12.47 -18.59 -18.02
C ASN A 196 -11.79 -17.80 -16.90
N GLU A 197 -11.97 -18.19 -15.64
CA GLU A 197 -11.17 -17.63 -14.57
C GLU A 197 -9.73 -18.17 -14.66
N GLU A 198 -8.74 -17.34 -14.31
CA GLU A 198 -7.36 -17.77 -14.09
C GLU A 198 -7.23 -18.55 -12.76
N ILE A 199 -8.16 -19.49 -12.52
CA ILE A 199 -8.14 -20.42 -11.40
C ILE A 199 -8.04 -21.81 -12.01
N ASP A 200 -7.17 -22.64 -11.44
CA ASP A 200 -7.07 -24.05 -11.82
C ASP A 200 -8.44 -24.73 -11.67
N ASP A 201 -8.99 -25.23 -12.79
CA ASP A 201 -10.24 -25.99 -12.87
C ASP A 201 -10.31 -27.12 -11.83
N ALA A 202 -9.17 -27.69 -11.43
CA ALA A 202 -9.13 -28.71 -10.39
C ALA A 202 -9.72 -28.20 -9.06
N LYS A 203 -9.52 -26.92 -8.73
CA LYS A 203 -10.03 -26.25 -7.53
C LYS A 203 -11.51 -25.91 -7.60
N GLN A 204 -12.08 -25.81 -8.81
CA GLN A 204 -13.50 -25.49 -9.04
C GLN A 204 -14.33 -26.70 -9.52
N SER A 205 -13.70 -27.86 -9.65
CA SER A 205 -14.28 -29.07 -10.23
C SER A 205 -15.63 -29.49 -9.62
N ASN A 206 -15.83 -29.27 -8.32
CA ASN A 206 -17.10 -29.57 -7.66
C ASN A 206 -18.22 -28.63 -8.09
N GLN A 207 -17.96 -27.32 -8.15
CA GLN A 207 -18.95 -26.32 -8.59
C GLN A 207 -19.32 -26.52 -10.06
N ILE A 208 -18.31 -26.79 -10.91
CA ILE A 208 -18.53 -27.10 -12.33
C ILE A 208 -19.44 -28.32 -12.48
N LYS A 209 -19.16 -29.42 -11.76
CA LYS A 209 -19.98 -30.64 -11.81
C LYS A 209 -21.41 -30.40 -11.33
N GLU A 210 -21.59 -29.60 -10.28
CA GLU A 210 -22.92 -29.26 -9.76
C GLU A 210 -23.75 -28.52 -10.82
N ILE A 211 -23.17 -27.51 -11.48
CA ILE A 211 -23.85 -26.74 -12.52
C ILE A 211 -24.13 -27.61 -13.75
N GLU A 212 -23.16 -28.42 -14.19
CA GLU A 212 -23.35 -29.35 -15.32
C GLU A 212 -24.46 -30.38 -15.04
N SER A 213 -24.54 -30.88 -13.79
CA SER A 213 -25.63 -31.78 -13.37
C SER A 213 -26.98 -31.06 -13.39
N LYS A 214 -27.03 -29.81 -12.91
CA LYS A 214 -28.25 -29.01 -12.90
C LYS A 214 -28.75 -28.71 -14.32
N ILE A 215 -27.85 -28.42 -15.27
CA ILE A 215 -28.22 -28.24 -16.69
C ILE A 215 -28.88 -29.51 -17.25
N LYS A 216 -28.31 -30.69 -17.00
CA LYS A 216 -28.88 -31.97 -17.45
C LYS A 216 -30.28 -32.21 -16.87
N GLU A 217 -30.46 -31.95 -15.58
CA GLU A 217 -31.76 -32.08 -14.89
C GLU A 217 -32.83 -31.17 -15.54
N LEU A 218 -32.46 -29.94 -15.90
CA LEU A 218 -33.39 -29.00 -16.53
C LEU A 218 -33.69 -29.34 -17.99
N ASP A 219 -32.70 -29.85 -18.74
CA ASP A 219 -32.89 -30.32 -20.11
C ASP A 219 -33.91 -31.47 -20.17
N GLU A 220 -33.90 -32.37 -19.19
CA GLU A 220 -34.88 -33.46 -19.08
C GLU A 220 -36.31 -32.96 -18.83
N LYS A 221 -36.49 -31.81 -18.16
CA LYS A 221 -37.81 -31.20 -17.90
C LYS A 221 -38.40 -30.46 -19.09
N ILE A 222 -37.59 -30.18 -20.12
CA ILE A 222 -38.03 -29.48 -21.34
C ILE A 222 -38.44 -30.48 -22.44
N LYS A 223 -37.95 -31.72 -22.35
CA LYS A 223 -38.30 -32.83 -23.26
C LYS A 223 -39.70 -33.36 -22.95
#